data_AF-A0A0Q9LNP9-F1
#
_entry.id   AF-A0A0Q9LNP9-F1
#
_cell.length_a   1.000
_cell.length_b   1.000
_cell.length_c   1.000
_cell.angle_alpha   90.00
_cell.angle_beta   90.00
_cell.angle_gamma   90.00
#
_symmetry.space_group_name_H-M   'P 1'
#
loop_
_entity.id
_entity.type
_entity.pdbx_description
1 polymer ?
#
loop_
_entity_poly.entity_id
_entity_poly.type
_entity_poly.pdbx_seq_one_letter_code
_entity_poly.pdbx_strand_id
1 'polypeptide(L)'
;MTQAPGDPAGPPHAVADAGNRWIFPELLEEGLEPWTVKRLCFGGSPTPTHYVEVDGLLEAAVGSLEAHAAYNAALPPEFPSPRELITMVLGWGGRAAGVEHAVTFDVVDRR
;
A
#
# COMPACT_ATOMS: atom_id res chain seq x y z
N MET A 1 29.56 -13.48 20.36
CA MET A 1 28.99 -12.93 19.11
C MET A 1 27.49 -12.96 19.25
N THR A 2 26.93 -11.87 19.76
CA THR A 2 25.49 -11.73 20.04
C THR A 2 24.85 -11.20 18.76
N GLN A 3 23.97 -11.99 18.15
CA GLN A 3 23.16 -11.53 17.02
C GLN A 3 22.15 -10.51 17.55
N ALA A 4 22.13 -9.32 16.95
CA ALA A 4 21.17 -8.27 17.28
C ALA A 4 19.74 -8.73 16.91
N PRO A 5 18.71 -8.29 17.65
CA PRO A 5 17.32 -8.61 17.31
C PRO A 5 16.99 -7.97 15.96
N GLY A 6 16.54 -8.82 15.02
CA GLY A 6 16.12 -8.39 13.69
C GLY A 6 15.01 -7.36 13.77
N ASP A 7 15.16 -6.31 12.97
CA ASP A 7 14.12 -5.34 12.68
C ASP A 7 12.84 -6.07 12.21
N PRO A 8 11.68 -5.88 12.88
CA PRO A 8 10.42 -6.50 12.46
C PRO A 8 9.88 -5.95 11.14
N ALA A 9 10.52 -4.91 10.56
CA ALA A 9 10.15 -4.30 9.28
C ALA A 9 11.05 -4.71 8.11
N GLY A 10 11.61 -5.93 8.13
CA GLY A 10 12.26 -6.50 6.95
C GLY A 10 11.30 -6.55 5.75
N PRO A 11 11.80 -6.40 4.50
CA PRO A 11 10.95 -6.44 3.31
C PRO A 11 10.14 -7.75 3.28
N PRO A 12 8.88 -7.73 2.80
CA PRO A 12 8.01 -8.90 2.79
C PRO A 12 8.71 -10.07 2.11
N HIS A 13 8.98 -11.12 2.87
CA HIS A 13 9.72 -12.31 2.42
C HIS A 13 9.08 -12.94 1.18
N ALA A 14 7.75 -12.90 1.11
CA ALA A 14 6.98 -13.40 -0.04
C ALA A 14 7.46 -12.86 -1.40
N VAL A 15 7.97 -11.63 -1.47
CA VAL A 15 8.52 -11.07 -2.70
C VAL A 15 9.83 -11.74 -3.12
N ALA A 16 10.71 -12.03 -2.17
CA ALA A 16 11.95 -12.75 -2.45
C ALA A 16 11.66 -14.22 -2.76
N ASP A 17 10.73 -14.82 -2.01
CA ASP A 17 10.34 -16.23 -2.13
C ASP A 17 9.69 -16.51 -3.48
N ALA A 18 8.78 -15.65 -3.94
CA ALA A 18 8.11 -15.79 -5.23
C ALA A 18 9.08 -15.80 -6.43
N GLY A 19 10.27 -15.19 -6.31
CA GLY A 19 11.31 -15.21 -7.34
C GLY A 19 12.23 -16.44 -7.28
N ASN A 20 12.09 -17.30 -6.28
CA ASN A 20 12.98 -18.42 -6.04
C ASN A 20 12.28 -19.76 -6.25
N ARG A 21 12.64 -20.47 -7.32
CA ARG A 21 12.08 -21.78 -7.69
C ARG A 21 12.19 -22.86 -6.61
N TRP A 22 13.15 -22.73 -5.68
CA TRP A 22 13.41 -23.75 -4.67
C TRP A 22 12.67 -23.50 -3.35
N ILE A 23 12.06 -22.32 -3.20
CA ILE A 23 11.23 -21.97 -2.04
C ILE A 23 9.78 -22.22 -2.45
N PHE A 24 9.05 -23.01 -1.66
CA PHE A 24 7.70 -23.50 -1.98
C PHE A 24 7.61 -24.22 -3.35
N PRO A 25 8.40 -25.30 -3.58
CA PRO A 25 8.44 -26.01 -4.86
C PRO A 25 7.07 -26.59 -5.30
N GLU A 26 6.16 -26.84 -4.37
CA GLU A 26 4.77 -27.25 -4.64
C GLU A 26 4.01 -26.27 -5.56
N LEU A 27 4.37 -24.98 -5.56
CA LEU A 27 3.76 -23.98 -6.44
C LEU A 27 4.03 -24.26 -7.93
N LEU A 28 5.12 -24.98 -8.26
CA LEU A 28 5.40 -25.39 -9.62
C LEU A 28 4.43 -26.49 -10.09
N GLU A 29 3.99 -27.36 -9.18
CA GLU A 29 2.97 -28.38 -9.49
C GLU A 29 1.61 -27.72 -9.77
N GLU A 30 1.35 -26.55 -9.19
CA GLU A 30 0.21 -25.68 -9.48
C GLU A 30 0.38 -24.81 -10.74
N GLY A 31 1.54 -24.88 -11.41
CA GLY A 31 1.84 -24.13 -12.63
C GLY A 31 2.25 -22.67 -12.39
N LEU A 32 2.64 -22.31 -11.18
CA LEU A 32 3.08 -20.97 -10.80
C LEU A 32 4.60 -20.87 -10.90
N GLU A 33 5.09 -20.42 -12.07
CA GLU A 33 6.52 -20.16 -12.27
C GLU A 33 7.02 -18.97 -11.45
N PRO A 34 8.33 -18.94 -11.08
CA PRO A 34 8.90 -17.85 -10.31
C PRO A 34 8.67 -16.48 -10.96
N TRP A 35 8.33 -15.49 -10.12
CA TRP A 35 8.03 -14.13 -10.54
C TRP A 35 8.81 -13.10 -9.73
N THR A 36 9.64 -12.32 -10.41
CA THR A 36 10.42 -11.24 -9.79
C THR A 36 9.69 -9.91 -9.91
N VAL A 37 9.18 -9.40 -8.79
CA VAL A 37 8.64 -8.04 -8.71
C VAL A 37 9.79 -7.02 -8.66
N LYS A 38 9.57 -5.86 -9.29
CA LYS A 38 10.59 -4.80 -9.38
C LYS A 38 10.54 -3.80 -8.22
N ARG A 39 9.35 -3.57 -7.67
CA ARG A 39 9.12 -2.53 -6.65
C ARG A 39 8.07 -2.94 -5.65
N LEU A 40 8.26 -2.46 -4.44
CA LEU A 40 7.29 -2.47 -3.36
C LEU A 40 6.90 -1.02 -3.07
N CYS A 41 5.60 -0.73 -2.98
CA CYS A 41 5.08 0.60 -2.69
C CYS A 41 4.24 0.54 -1.42
N PHE A 42 4.71 1.17 -0.35
CA PHE A 42 4.05 1.21 0.96
C PHE A 42 3.24 2.50 1.11
N GLY A 43 1.91 2.37 1.16
CA GLY A 43 1.01 3.48 1.45
C GLY A 43 0.98 3.83 2.93
N GLY A 44 0.62 5.08 3.27
CA GLY A 44 0.50 5.53 4.67
C GLY A 44 1.83 5.66 5.42
N SER A 45 2.97 5.63 4.72
CA SER A 45 4.27 5.85 5.33
C SER A 45 4.40 7.27 5.88
N PRO A 46 5.00 7.47 7.08
CA PRO A 46 5.30 8.81 7.61
C PRO A 46 6.42 9.52 6.83
N THR A 47 7.20 8.78 6.03
CA THR A 47 8.31 9.30 5.23
C THR A 47 8.19 8.83 3.77
N PRO A 48 7.17 9.28 3.02
CA PRO A 48 6.98 8.87 1.64
C PRO A 48 8.11 9.40 0.75
N THR A 49 8.48 8.61 -0.26
CA THR A 49 9.54 8.95 -1.24
C THR A 49 8.97 9.28 -2.63
N HIS A 50 7.77 8.80 -2.93
CA HIS A 50 7.11 8.97 -4.22
C HIS A 50 5.64 9.36 -4.02
N TYR A 51 5.01 9.88 -5.07
CA TYR A 51 3.58 10.11 -5.11
C TYR A 51 3.01 9.70 -6.48
N VAL A 52 1.68 9.52 -6.49
CA VAL A 52 0.88 9.38 -7.70
C VAL A 52 -0.20 10.46 -7.64
N GLU A 53 -0.21 11.36 -8.61
CA GLU A 53 -1.28 12.35 -8.80
C GLU A 53 -2.57 11.63 -9.21
N VAL A 54 -3.68 12.01 -8.58
CA VAL A 54 -5.00 11.38 -8.78
C VAL A 54 -6.10 12.43 -8.95
N ASP A 55 -5.75 13.57 -9.56
CA ASP A 55 -6.69 14.65 -9.84
C ASP A 55 -7.86 14.13 -10.71
N GLY A 56 -9.08 14.50 -10.35
CA GLY A 56 -10.30 14.02 -10.99
C GLY A 56 -10.76 12.61 -10.57
N LEU A 57 -10.02 11.89 -9.72
CA LEU A 57 -10.39 10.55 -9.23
C LEU A 57 -10.99 10.53 -7.81
N LEU A 58 -11.14 11.69 -7.17
CA LEU A 58 -11.66 11.81 -5.80
C LEU A 58 -13.00 11.08 -5.64
N GLU A 59 -13.96 11.32 -6.52
CA GLU A 59 -15.29 10.73 -6.44
C GLU A 59 -15.28 9.20 -6.57
N ALA A 60 -14.40 8.66 -7.42
CA ALA A 60 -14.23 7.22 -7.56
C ALA A 60 -13.64 6.60 -6.28
N ALA A 61 -12.66 7.27 -5.66
CA ALA A 61 -12.06 6.81 -4.41
C ALA A 61 -13.07 6.87 -3.24
N VAL A 62 -13.87 7.94 -3.16
CA VAL A 62 -14.96 8.06 -2.17
C VAL A 62 -15.98 6.95 -2.37
N GLY A 63 -16.49 6.76 -3.58
CA GLY A 63 -17.46 5.70 -3.88
C GLY A 63 -16.92 4.30 -3.58
N SER A 64 -15.62 4.06 -3.84
CA SER A 64 -14.97 2.81 -3.47
C SER A 64 -15.00 2.57 -1.95
N LEU A 65 -14.72 3.58 -1.13
CA LEU A 65 -14.73 3.42 0.33
C LEU A 65 -16.17 3.35 0.89
N GLU A 66 -17.12 4.08 0.31
CA GLU A 66 -18.54 4.02 0.67
C GLU A 66 -19.14 2.63 0.44
N ALA A 67 -18.66 1.90 -0.57
CA ALA A 67 -19.09 0.52 -0.86
C ALA A 67 -18.82 -0.45 0.31
N HIS A 68 -17.94 -0.11 1.25
CA HIS A 68 -17.73 -0.85 2.51
C HIS A 68 -18.86 -0.56 3.53
N ALA A 69 -20.12 -0.63 3.10
CA ALA A 69 -21.28 -0.14 3.84
C ALA A 69 -21.42 -0.74 5.25
N ALA A 70 -21.26 -2.06 5.39
CA ALA A 70 -21.35 -2.73 6.68
C ALA A 70 -20.23 -2.31 7.66
N TYR A 71 -19.01 -2.12 7.13
CA TYR A 71 -17.88 -1.63 7.93
C TYR A 71 -18.12 -0.20 8.37
N ASN A 72 -18.47 0.69 7.44
CA ASN A 72 -18.74 2.11 7.73
C ASN A 72 -19.89 2.28 8.73
N ALA A 73 -20.94 1.45 8.64
CA ALA A 73 -22.06 1.47 9.58
C ALA A 73 -21.71 0.97 11.00
N ALA A 74 -20.64 0.20 11.15
CA ALA A 74 -20.17 -0.31 12.44
C ALA A 74 -19.21 0.67 13.16
N LEU A 75 -18.76 1.73 12.47
CA LEU A 75 -17.85 2.71 13.06
C LEU A 75 -18.58 3.69 13.98
N PRO A 76 -17.91 4.22 15.02
CA PRO A 76 -18.48 5.27 15.87
C PRO A 76 -18.82 6.54 15.09
N PRO A 77 -19.83 7.33 15.52
CA PRO A 77 -20.22 8.57 14.85
C PRO A 77 -19.12 9.63 14.76
N GLU A 78 -18.12 9.56 15.64
CA GLU A 78 -16.99 10.49 15.66
C GLU A 78 -15.94 10.16 14.58
N PHE A 79 -16.04 9.00 13.95
CA PHE A 79 -15.14 8.61 12.86
C PHE A 79 -15.52 9.40 11.60
N PRO A 80 -14.54 9.94 10.85
CA PRO A 80 -14.83 10.68 9.62
C PRO A 80 -15.60 9.82 8.62
N SER A 81 -16.54 10.43 7.92
CA SER A 81 -17.21 9.78 6.79
C SER A 81 -16.19 9.41 5.70
N PRO A 82 -16.50 8.43 4.84
CA PRO A 82 -15.64 8.05 3.72
C PRO A 82 -15.15 9.24 2.89
N ARG A 83 -16.05 10.19 2.58
CA ARG A 83 -15.71 11.42 1.85
C ARG A 83 -14.70 12.28 2.61
N GLU A 84 -14.94 12.53 3.89
CA GLU A 84 -14.04 13.35 4.72
C GLU A 84 -12.66 12.69 4.81
N LEU A 85 -12.61 11.38 5.05
CA LEU A 85 -11.35 10.64 5.16
C LEU A 85 -10.56 10.67 3.85
N ILE A 86 -11.19 10.33 2.72
CA ILE A 86 -10.49 10.29 1.42
C ILE A 86 -10.04 11.69 1.00
N THR A 87 -10.88 12.71 1.15
CA THR A 87 -10.51 14.11 0.85
C THR A 87 -9.33 14.55 1.70
N MET A 88 -9.34 14.22 3.00
CA MET A 88 -8.25 14.53 3.91
C MET A 88 -6.94 13.85 3.50
N VAL A 89 -6.96 12.53 3.28
CA VAL A 89 -5.76 11.75 2.95
C VAL A 89 -5.17 12.18 1.59
N LEU A 90 -6.00 12.28 0.55
CA LEU A 90 -5.53 12.67 -0.78
C LEU A 90 -5.07 14.13 -0.82
N GLY A 91 -5.72 15.02 -0.07
CA GLY A 91 -5.31 16.41 0.04
C GLY A 91 -4.00 16.58 0.82
N TRP A 92 -3.71 15.72 1.81
CA TRP A 92 -2.40 15.71 2.48
C TRP A 92 -1.29 15.30 1.52
N GLY A 93 -1.52 14.25 0.74
CA GLY A 93 -0.59 13.83 -0.31
C GLY A 93 -0.41 14.90 -1.38
N GLY A 94 -1.51 15.53 -1.83
CA GLY A 94 -1.49 16.62 -2.80
C GLY A 94 -0.63 17.79 -2.34
N ARG A 95 -0.79 18.23 -1.09
CA ARG A 95 0.06 19.28 -0.50
C ARG A 95 1.53 18.91 -0.44
N ALA A 96 1.86 17.65 -0.12
CA ALA A 96 3.24 17.18 -0.11
C ALA A 96 3.86 17.12 -1.52
N ALA A 97 3.04 16.87 -2.54
CA ALA A 97 3.45 16.71 -3.93
C ALA A 97 3.36 18.00 -4.78
N GLY A 98 2.64 19.01 -4.31
CA GLY A 98 2.38 20.25 -5.06
C GLY A 98 1.23 20.15 -6.08
N VAL A 99 0.31 19.21 -5.89
CA VAL A 99 -0.88 18.97 -6.75
C VAL A 99 -2.16 18.99 -5.91
N GLU A 100 -3.35 18.90 -6.52
CA GLU A 100 -4.61 18.96 -5.77
C GLU A 100 -4.83 17.71 -4.91
N HIS A 101 -4.72 16.53 -5.51
CA HIS A 101 -4.90 15.23 -4.86
C HIS A 101 -3.78 14.26 -5.27
N ALA A 102 -3.13 13.66 -4.28
CA ALA A 102 -2.13 12.62 -4.53
C ALA A 102 -2.16 11.50 -3.48
N VAL A 103 -1.78 10.30 -3.90
CA VAL A 103 -1.45 9.19 -2.99
C VAL A 103 0.07 9.13 -2.86
N THR A 104 0.57 9.10 -1.63
CA THR A 104 2.01 9.04 -1.35
C THR A 104 2.44 7.63 -0.96
N PHE A 105 3.62 7.22 -1.42
CA PHE A 105 4.19 5.91 -1.16
C PHE A 105 5.65 6.03 -0.71
N ASP A 106 6.05 5.15 0.20
CA ASP A 106 7.46 4.80 0.34
C ASP A 106 7.78 3.62 -0.58
N VAL A 107 8.76 3.79 -1.47
CA VAL A 107 9.06 2.83 -2.54
C VAL A 107 10.42 2.19 -2.31
N VAL A 108 10.42 0.86 -2.28
CA VAL A 108 11.64 0.05 -2.23
C VAL A 108 11.82 -0.64 -3.57
N ASP A 109 12.88 -0.27 -4.30
CA ASP A 109 13.30 -0.97 -5.51
C ASP A 109 13.95 -2.31 -5.15
N ARG A 110 13.59 -3.35 -5.89
CA ARG A 110 14.21 -4.68 -5.83
C ARG A 110 15.21 -4.77 -6.98
N ARG A 111 16.47 -4.98 -6.63
CA ARG A 111 17.56 -5.24 -7.58
C ARG A 111 17.58 -6.70 -8.00
#